data_AF-A0A0F8ZJS2-F1
#
_entry.id   AF-A0A0F8ZJS2-F1
#
_cell.length_a   1.000
_cell.length_b   1.000
_cell.length_c   1.000
_cell.angle_alpha   90.00
_cell.angle_beta   90.00
_cell.angle_gamma   90.00
#
_symmetry.space_group_name_H-M   'P 1'
#
loop_
_entity.id
_entity.type
_entity.pdbx_description
1 polymer ?
#
loop_
_entity_poly.entity_id
_entity_poly.type
_entity_poly.pdbx_seq_one_letter_code
_entity_poly.pdbx_strand_id
1 'polypeptide(L)'
;PTHACCITPDRTSLCGSINWFDARAASKVDPKGPLFEIPPGETINKEFGEYSGINEMIKKRSLGEIERINLYSGMEFPHTSCGCFEAIDFFIPEVNGHGIVDRNYSDIAINGLPFSAMANQTGGGKQMAGFNGVSIQYISSPKFQQADGGHNMIVWMPKAVKDRVGEFLPADLLPKIATEEDVTDLNQLKDWLKEKNHPIVETWGDLEAEEEDDEYEEEGTMLPMGTVGMTIPGVGGGSGFKIILKNCKIHAESIIIKKIEPRRKKK
;
A
#
# COMPACT_ATOMS: atom_id res chain seq x y z
N PRO A 1 20.93 -1.85 5.60
CA PRO A 1 19.77 -0.93 5.60
C PRO A 1 19.36 -0.62 4.17
N THR A 2 18.13 -0.91 3.78
CA THR A 2 17.66 -0.84 2.37
C THR A 2 16.85 0.42 2.06
N HIS A 3 16.66 1.29 3.06
CA HIS A 3 15.92 2.55 2.92
C HIS A 3 16.84 3.74 2.62
N ALA A 4 16.40 4.60 1.70
CA ALA A 4 16.86 5.98 1.58
C ALA A 4 15.68 6.90 1.19
N CYS A 5 15.55 8.06 1.85
CA CYS A 5 14.60 9.09 1.46
C CYS A 5 15.11 9.91 0.28
N CYS A 6 14.30 10.04 -0.77
CA CYS A 6 14.44 11.08 -1.77
C CYS A 6 13.49 12.24 -1.42
N ILE A 7 14.05 13.42 -1.19
CA ILE A 7 13.31 14.63 -0.83
C ILE A 7 13.29 15.55 -2.05
N THR A 8 12.09 15.95 -2.48
CA THR A 8 11.90 16.89 -3.60
C THR A 8 11.10 18.10 -3.13
N PRO A 9 11.03 19.20 -3.90
CA PRO A 9 10.18 20.35 -3.55
C PRO A 9 8.72 19.97 -3.28
N ASP A 10 8.20 18.95 -3.97
CA ASP A 10 6.82 18.50 -3.86
C ASP A 10 6.66 17.22 -3.01
N ARG A 11 7.75 16.66 -2.46
CA ARG A 11 7.73 15.47 -1.59
C ARG A 11 8.71 15.66 -0.43
N THR A 12 8.19 16.21 0.66
CA THR A 12 8.89 16.33 1.95
C THR A 12 9.30 14.94 2.47
N SER A 13 10.39 14.87 3.24
CA SER A 13 10.76 13.64 3.94
C SER A 13 9.58 13.05 4.71
N LEU A 14 9.49 11.72 4.77
CA LEU A 14 8.36 11.04 5.43
C LEU A 14 8.22 11.40 6.91
N CYS A 15 9.31 11.82 7.58
CA CYS A 15 9.25 12.27 8.97
C CYS A 15 8.73 13.69 9.17
N GLY A 16 8.51 14.44 8.08
CA GLY A 16 8.02 15.82 8.11
C GLY A 16 9.05 16.84 8.61
N SER A 17 10.21 16.40 9.13
CA SER A 17 11.19 17.28 9.77
C SER A 17 12.21 17.90 8.80
N ILE A 18 12.28 17.42 7.56
CA ILE A 18 13.25 17.89 6.56
C ILE A 18 12.52 18.13 5.24
N ASN A 19 12.37 19.39 4.85
CA ASN A 19 11.90 19.75 3.51
C ASN A 19 13.08 19.88 2.52
N TRP A 20 12.79 20.16 1.25
CA TRP A 20 13.82 20.25 0.22
C TRP A 20 14.82 21.39 0.43
N PHE A 21 14.36 22.55 0.94
CA PHE A 21 15.25 23.68 1.24
C PHE A 21 16.20 23.35 2.40
N ASP A 22 15.70 22.68 3.44
CA ASP A 22 16.51 22.19 4.56
C ASP A 22 17.57 21.20 4.06
N ALA A 23 17.15 20.23 3.24
CA ALA A 23 18.05 19.23 2.67
C ALA A 23 19.14 19.87 1.79
N ARG A 24 18.77 20.85 0.96
CA ARG A 24 19.69 21.61 0.11
C ARG A 24 20.67 22.46 0.90
N ALA A 25 20.24 23.06 2.01
CA ALA A 25 21.12 23.81 2.89
C ALA A 25 22.10 22.86 3.60
N ALA A 26 21.57 21.78 4.17
CA ALA A 26 22.36 20.80 4.90
C ALA A 26 23.43 20.12 4.04
N SER A 27 23.13 19.77 2.78
CA SER A 27 24.09 19.15 1.87
C SER A 27 25.26 20.06 1.49
N LYS A 28 25.09 21.38 1.59
CA LYS A 28 26.15 22.38 1.39
C LYS A 28 26.98 22.62 2.63
N VAL A 29 26.35 22.54 3.81
CA VAL A 29 27.02 22.72 5.10
C VAL A 29 27.93 21.53 5.40
N ASP A 30 27.45 20.31 5.20
CA ASP A 30 28.24 19.09 5.36
C ASP A 30 28.10 18.19 4.11
N PRO A 31 28.99 18.37 3.10
CA PRO A 31 28.98 17.56 1.88
C PRO A 31 29.26 16.07 2.09
N LYS A 32 29.77 15.68 3.27
CA LYS A 32 30.03 14.28 3.64
C LYS A 32 28.93 13.72 4.57
N GLY A 33 27.93 14.53 4.88
CA GLY A 33 26.83 14.19 5.76
C GLY A 33 25.84 13.21 5.12
N PRO A 34 24.75 12.88 5.85
CA PRO A 34 23.73 11.95 5.39
C PRO A 34 22.83 12.53 4.29
N LEU A 35 22.82 13.86 4.13
CA LEU A 35 22.05 14.58 3.12
C LEU A 35 22.99 15.02 2.00
N PHE A 36 22.70 14.60 0.77
CA PHE A 36 23.53 14.84 -0.40
C PHE A 36 22.65 15.13 -1.61
N GLU A 37 23.18 15.87 -2.57
CA GLU A 37 22.48 16.19 -3.81
C GLU A 37 22.41 14.96 -4.73
N ILE A 38 21.26 14.79 -5.38
CA ILE A 38 21.02 13.75 -6.38
C ILE A 38 20.66 14.47 -7.69
N PRO A 39 21.53 14.48 -8.70
CA PRO A 39 21.16 14.93 -10.03
C PRO A 39 20.03 14.02 -10.54
N PRO A 40 18.89 14.56 -11.02
CA PRO A 40 17.78 13.72 -11.48
C PRO A 40 18.17 12.77 -12.62
N GLY A 41 19.08 13.18 -13.51
CA GLY A 41 19.42 12.41 -14.70
C GLY A 41 18.32 12.48 -15.76
N GLU A 42 18.09 11.37 -16.46
CA GLU A 42 17.03 11.24 -17.46
C GLU A 42 15.67 11.11 -16.77
N THR A 43 14.65 11.79 -17.32
CA THR A 43 13.26 11.59 -16.88
C THR A 43 12.71 10.35 -17.58
N ILE A 44 12.52 9.26 -16.83
CA ILE A 44 11.97 8.01 -17.36
C ILE A 44 10.45 8.12 -17.45
N ASN A 45 9.82 8.57 -16.36
CA ASN A 45 8.40 8.82 -16.33
C ASN A 45 8.08 10.03 -15.45
N LYS A 46 7.60 11.11 -16.05
CA LYS A 46 7.32 12.37 -15.36
C LYS A 46 6.10 12.29 -14.43
N GLU A 47 5.12 11.47 -14.76
CA GLU A 47 3.89 11.28 -13.98
C GLU A 47 4.18 10.48 -12.71
N PHE A 48 4.93 9.40 -12.83
CA PHE A 48 5.36 8.59 -11.69
C PHE A 48 6.49 9.23 -10.88
N GLY A 49 7.14 10.26 -11.45
CA GLY A 49 8.31 10.90 -10.85
C GLY A 49 9.52 9.96 -10.85
N GLU A 50 9.67 9.18 -11.92
CA GLU A 50 10.78 8.26 -12.09
C GLU A 50 11.91 8.93 -12.88
N TYR A 51 13.10 8.91 -12.29
CA TYR A 51 14.29 9.52 -12.83
C TYR A 51 15.49 8.59 -12.69
N SER A 52 16.33 8.50 -13.72
CA SER A 52 17.44 7.55 -13.75
C SER A 52 18.44 7.79 -12.62
N GLY A 53 18.74 9.05 -12.28
CA GLY A 53 19.66 9.39 -11.19
C GLY A 53 19.10 9.04 -9.80
N ILE A 54 17.78 9.04 -9.64
CA ILE A 54 17.13 8.58 -8.40
C ILE A 54 17.19 7.05 -8.30
N ASN A 55 16.94 6.35 -9.41
CA ASN A 55 17.07 4.89 -9.48
C ASN A 55 18.52 4.44 -9.20
N GLU A 56 19.52 5.10 -9.78
CA GLU A 56 20.93 4.85 -9.49
C GLU A 56 21.27 5.08 -8.01
N MET A 57 20.75 6.17 -7.43
CA MET A 57 20.95 6.50 -6.03
C MET A 57 20.36 5.42 -5.12
N ILE A 58 19.09 5.04 -5.33
CA ILE A 58 18.42 4.09 -4.44
C ILE A 58 19.08 2.71 -4.56
N LYS A 59 19.41 2.26 -5.78
CA LYS A 59 20.13 1.00 -6.03
C LYS A 59 21.46 0.96 -5.29
N LYS A 60 22.22 2.06 -5.32
CA LYS A 60 23.48 2.15 -4.59
C LYS A 60 23.27 2.13 -3.07
N ARG A 61 22.30 2.87 -2.55
CA ARG A 61 22.04 2.98 -1.10
C ARG A 61 21.44 1.72 -0.51
N SER A 62 20.63 0.99 -1.28
CA SER A 62 20.00 -0.26 -0.88
C SER A 62 20.88 -1.49 -1.14
N LEU A 63 22.12 -1.32 -1.60
CA LEU A 63 23.03 -2.41 -2.00
C LEU A 63 22.44 -3.34 -3.08
N GLY A 64 21.64 -2.76 -4.00
CA GLY A 64 21.00 -3.50 -5.09
C GLY A 64 19.61 -4.04 -4.77
N GLU A 65 19.16 -4.00 -3.51
CA GLU A 65 17.83 -4.53 -3.14
C GLU A 65 16.67 -3.81 -3.85
N ILE A 66 16.75 -2.49 -3.96
CA ILE A 66 15.74 -1.64 -4.59
C ILE A 66 16.34 -1.05 -5.86
N GLU A 67 15.83 -1.43 -7.02
CA GLU A 67 16.40 -1.00 -8.30
C GLU A 67 15.83 0.32 -8.80
N ARG A 68 14.58 0.61 -8.48
CA ARG A 68 13.85 1.79 -8.94
C ARG A 68 12.79 2.23 -7.93
N ILE A 69 12.47 3.51 -7.93
CA ILE A 69 11.36 4.07 -7.14
C ILE A 69 10.57 5.08 -7.94
N ASN A 70 9.25 5.08 -7.74
CA ASN A 70 8.34 6.11 -8.22
C ASN A 70 8.09 7.10 -7.07
N LEU A 71 8.38 8.37 -7.33
CA LEU A 71 8.20 9.43 -6.34
C LEU A 71 6.74 9.83 -6.14
N TYR A 72 5.84 9.49 -7.05
CA TYR A 72 4.45 9.93 -7.00
C TYR A 72 3.46 8.78 -7.23
N SER A 73 3.88 7.54 -6.95
CA SER A 73 3.01 6.38 -6.83
C SER A 73 3.30 5.64 -5.52
N GLY A 74 2.23 5.24 -4.84
CA GLY A 74 2.20 4.35 -3.70
C GLY A 74 1.88 2.90 -4.07
N MET A 75 1.55 2.64 -5.33
CA MET A 75 1.18 1.32 -5.84
C MET A 75 2.31 0.69 -6.66
N GLU A 76 2.81 1.40 -7.67
CA GLU A 76 3.87 0.90 -8.54
C GLU A 76 5.25 1.40 -8.07
N PHE A 77 6.17 0.46 -7.79
CA PHE A 77 7.53 0.74 -7.29
C PHE A 77 7.59 1.83 -6.20
N PRO A 78 6.80 1.72 -5.11
CA PRO A 78 6.66 2.81 -4.16
C PRO A 78 7.98 3.17 -3.51
N HIS A 79 8.09 4.43 -3.10
CA HIS A 79 9.21 4.87 -2.28
C HIS A 79 9.24 4.12 -0.93
N THR A 80 10.37 3.51 -0.59
CA THR A 80 10.49 2.76 0.68
C THR A 80 10.30 3.63 1.93
N SER A 81 9.87 3.03 3.03
CA SER A 81 9.71 3.74 4.31
C SER A 81 10.66 3.18 5.38
N CYS A 82 11.18 4.05 6.26
CA CYS A 82 11.89 3.61 7.46
C CYS A 82 10.91 3.34 8.61
N GLY A 83 10.87 4.18 9.64
CA GLY A 83 9.98 4.03 10.79
C GLY A 83 9.60 5.34 11.45
N CYS A 84 10.06 6.48 10.93
CA CYS A 84 9.80 7.81 11.47
C CYS A 84 8.70 8.58 10.73
N PHE A 85 7.90 7.91 9.87
CA PHE A 85 6.79 8.56 9.15
C PHE A 85 5.70 9.12 10.07
N GLU A 86 5.22 10.32 9.78
CA GLU A 86 4.15 10.94 10.57
C GLU A 86 2.80 10.25 10.37
N ALA A 87 2.54 9.78 9.15
CA ALA A 87 1.32 9.11 8.77
C ALA A 87 1.59 7.92 7.82
N ILE A 88 0.57 7.08 7.66
CA ILE A 88 0.54 5.98 6.70
C ILE A 88 -0.63 6.25 5.75
N ASP A 89 -0.31 6.28 4.47
CA ASP A 89 -1.25 6.18 3.36
C ASP A 89 -1.41 4.68 3.02
N PHE A 90 -2.60 4.14 3.22
CA PHE A 90 -2.90 2.72 3.03
C PHE A 90 -4.04 2.49 2.03
N PHE A 91 -3.87 1.52 1.14
CA PHE A 91 -4.87 1.15 0.16
C PHE A 91 -6.01 0.33 0.80
N ILE A 92 -7.23 0.56 0.33
CA ILE A 92 -8.48 -0.08 0.73
C ILE A 92 -9.10 -0.70 -0.52
N PRO A 93 -8.86 -1.99 -0.78
CA PRO A 93 -9.32 -2.66 -2.00
C PRO A 93 -10.82 -2.58 -2.22
N GLU A 94 -11.63 -2.71 -1.17
CA GLU A 94 -13.10 -2.81 -1.24
C GLU A 94 -13.79 -1.57 -1.83
N VAL A 95 -13.07 -0.46 -1.91
CA VAL A 95 -13.54 0.82 -2.46
C VAL A 95 -12.55 1.43 -3.45
N ASN A 96 -11.53 0.67 -3.90
CA ASN A 96 -10.42 1.15 -4.73
C ASN A 96 -9.82 2.49 -4.25
N GLY A 97 -9.73 2.67 -2.94
CA GLY A 97 -9.45 3.96 -2.33
C GLY A 97 -8.28 3.89 -1.36
N HIS A 98 -7.89 5.05 -0.85
CA HIS A 98 -6.82 5.19 0.13
C HIS A 98 -7.37 5.77 1.44
N GLY A 99 -6.97 5.14 2.54
CA GLY A 99 -7.10 5.70 3.88
C GLY A 99 -5.79 6.35 4.32
N ILE A 100 -5.88 7.36 5.17
CA ILE A 100 -4.70 7.96 5.81
C ILE A 100 -4.86 7.89 7.31
N VAL A 101 -3.82 7.48 8.04
CA VAL A 101 -3.81 7.50 9.51
C VAL A 101 -2.48 8.06 10.02
N ASP A 102 -2.53 9.00 10.97
CA ASP A 102 -1.32 9.51 11.61
C ASP A 102 -0.93 8.69 12.83
N ARG A 103 0.33 8.85 13.24
CA ARG A 103 0.93 8.12 14.35
C ARG A 103 0.24 8.35 15.71
N ASN A 104 -0.48 9.46 15.85
CA ASN A 104 -1.16 9.80 17.10
C ASN A 104 -2.56 9.16 17.21
N TYR A 105 -3.09 8.62 16.12
CA TYR A 105 -4.37 7.93 16.13
C TYR A 105 -4.26 6.63 16.94
N SER A 106 -4.97 6.58 18.07
CA SER A 106 -4.90 5.48 19.04
C SER A 106 -5.90 4.35 18.78
N ASP A 107 -6.91 4.61 17.97
CA ASP A 107 -7.98 3.66 17.68
C ASP A 107 -7.64 2.77 16.48
N ILE A 108 -8.60 1.93 16.10
CA ILE A 108 -8.51 1.06 14.94
C ILE A 108 -8.94 1.86 13.70
N ALA A 109 -8.13 1.81 12.63
CA ALA A 109 -8.47 2.46 11.37
C ALA A 109 -9.57 1.67 10.65
N ILE A 110 -10.17 2.27 9.61
CA ILE A 110 -11.32 1.70 8.90
C ILE A 110 -11.07 0.30 8.30
N ASN A 111 -9.80 -0.03 8.01
CA ASN A 111 -9.38 -1.35 7.54
C ASN A 111 -9.23 -2.41 8.66
N GLY A 112 -9.62 -2.09 9.89
CA GLY A 112 -9.54 -3.00 11.04
C GLY A 112 -8.16 -3.13 11.67
N LEU A 113 -7.18 -2.29 11.28
CA LEU A 113 -5.82 -2.34 11.80
C LEU A 113 -5.49 -1.12 12.69
N PRO A 114 -4.78 -1.30 13.82
CA PRO A 114 -4.17 -0.18 14.53
C PRO A 114 -2.94 0.34 13.78
N PHE A 115 -2.54 1.60 14.03
CA PHE A 115 -1.36 2.22 13.40
C PHE A 115 -0.09 1.36 13.53
N SER A 116 0.16 0.76 14.70
CA SER A 116 1.34 -0.07 14.94
C SER A 116 1.42 -1.31 14.05
N ALA A 117 0.28 -1.91 13.71
CA ALA A 117 0.22 -3.06 12.81
C ALA A 117 0.54 -2.65 11.37
N MET A 118 0.01 -1.52 10.92
CA MET A 118 0.31 -0.96 9.60
C MET A 118 1.77 -0.47 9.50
N ALA A 119 2.31 0.11 10.56
CA ALA A 119 3.70 0.57 10.61
C ALA A 119 4.70 -0.57 10.43
N ASN A 120 4.41 -1.76 10.97
CA ASN A 120 5.22 -2.97 10.78
C ASN A 120 5.23 -3.46 9.32
N GLN A 121 4.14 -3.23 8.58
CA GLN A 121 4.05 -3.58 7.16
C GLN A 121 4.75 -2.53 6.30
N THR A 122 4.51 -1.26 6.59
CA THR A 122 5.01 -0.10 5.82
C THR A 122 6.53 0.06 5.94
N GLY A 123 7.07 -0.14 7.14
CA GLY A 123 8.45 0.18 7.47
C GLY A 123 9.49 -0.85 7.04
N GLY A 124 10.74 -0.59 7.43
CA GLY A 124 11.85 -1.52 7.27
C GLY A 124 12.56 -1.47 5.92
N GLY A 125 12.33 -0.43 5.12
CA GLY A 125 13.05 -0.20 3.85
C GLY A 125 12.65 -1.17 2.75
N LYS A 126 11.41 -1.66 2.77
CA LYS A 126 10.82 -2.52 1.74
C LYS A 126 9.98 -1.67 0.79
N GLN A 127 9.76 -2.16 -0.42
CA GLN A 127 8.71 -1.65 -1.30
C GLN A 127 7.44 -2.42 -1.03
N MET A 128 6.44 -1.73 -0.48
CA MET A 128 5.15 -2.30 -0.12
C MET A 128 4.07 -1.50 -0.83
N ALA A 129 3.54 -2.06 -1.92
CA ALA A 129 2.43 -1.46 -2.65
C ALA A 129 1.23 -1.28 -1.71
N GLY A 130 0.60 -0.10 -1.77
CA GLY A 130 -0.55 0.23 -0.97
C GLY A 130 -0.28 0.47 0.52
N PHE A 131 0.98 0.52 0.98
CA PHE A 131 1.32 0.92 2.35
C PHE A 131 2.53 1.86 2.35
N ASN A 132 2.26 3.16 2.46
CA ASN A 132 3.24 4.22 2.24
C ASN A 132 3.40 5.10 3.48
N GLY A 133 4.62 5.19 4.00
CA GLY A 133 4.95 6.14 5.05
C GLY A 133 5.08 7.55 4.46
N VAL A 134 4.27 8.48 4.96
CA VAL A 134 4.20 9.85 4.45
C VAL A 134 4.31 10.86 5.59
N SER A 135 4.73 12.09 5.24
CA SER A 135 4.60 13.24 6.14
C SER A 135 3.26 13.91 5.93
N ILE A 136 2.82 14.65 6.94
CA ILE A 136 1.57 15.40 6.88
C ILE A 136 1.63 16.48 5.79
N GLN A 137 2.81 17.09 5.62
CA GLN A 137 3.04 18.07 4.56
C GLN A 137 2.94 17.46 3.16
N TYR A 138 3.39 16.20 2.95
CA TYR A 138 3.30 15.57 1.64
C TYR A 138 1.85 15.30 1.22
N ILE A 139 0.95 15.02 2.19
CA ILE A 139 -0.49 14.86 1.91
C ILE A 139 -1.05 16.12 1.22
N SER A 140 -0.61 17.30 1.63
CA SER A 140 -1.05 18.58 1.04
C SER A 140 -0.39 18.90 -0.32
N SER A 141 0.53 18.06 -0.81
CA SER A 141 1.24 18.32 -2.07
C SER A 141 0.32 18.13 -3.28
N PRO A 142 0.41 18.99 -4.32
CA PRO A 142 -0.25 18.72 -5.61
C PRO A 142 0.33 17.51 -6.35
N LYS A 143 1.47 16.97 -5.89
CA LYS A 143 2.11 15.74 -6.40
C LYS A 143 1.83 14.52 -5.54
N PHE A 144 1.00 14.64 -4.50
CA PHE A 144 0.63 13.52 -3.65
C PHE A 144 0.03 12.40 -4.50
N GLN A 145 0.73 11.25 -4.57
CA GLN A 145 0.33 10.04 -5.30
C GLN A 145 -0.29 10.30 -6.68
N GLN A 146 0.21 11.30 -7.42
CA GLN A 146 -0.47 11.79 -8.63
C GLN A 146 -0.62 10.71 -9.71
N ALA A 147 0.29 9.75 -9.77
CA ALA A 147 0.25 8.66 -10.74
C ALA A 147 -0.84 7.63 -10.43
N ASP A 148 -1.33 7.63 -9.18
CA ASP A 148 -2.41 6.75 -8.72
C ASP A 148 -3.77 7.48 -8.67
N GLY A 149 -3.87 8.72 -9.17
CA GLY A 149 -5.08 9.55 -9.09
C GLY A 149 -5.07 10.62 -7.99
N GLY A 150 -4.01 10.66 -7.19
CA GLY A 150 -3.72 11.69 -6.21
C GLY A 150 -4.77 11.84 -5.11
N HIS A 151 -5.14 13.09 -4.78
CA HIS A 151 -6.08 13.35 -3.68
C HIS A 151 -7.44 12.69 -3.88
N ASN A 152 -7.89 12.51 -5.13
CA ASN A 152 -9.19 11.90 -5.45
C ASN A 152 -9.30 10.44 -5.00
N MET A 153 -8.18 9.80 -4.66
CA MET A 153 -8.18 8.45 -4.10
C MET A 153 -8.41 8.42 -2.60
N ILE A 154 -8.29 9.55 -1.90
CA ILE A 154 -8.38 9.58 -0.44
C ILE A 154 -9.85 9.51 -0.02
N VAL A 155 -10.27 8.36 0.51
CA VAL A 155 -11.66 8.11 0.89
C VAL A 155 -11.91 8.23 2.39
N TRP A 156 -10.87 8.11 3.21
CA TRP A 156 -10.99 8.10 4.67
C TRP A 156 -9.74 8.66 5.36
N MET A 157 -9.92 9.46 6.41
CA MET A 157 -8.84 9.82 7.34
C MET A 157 -9.41 10.27 8.68
N PRO A 158 -8.68 10.10 9.81
CA PRO A 158 -9.12 10.63 11.09
C PRO A 158 -9.40 12.13 11.02
N LYS A 159 -10.40 12.61 11.75
CA LYS A 159 -10.79 14.01 11.79
C LYS A 159 -9.60 14.91 12.15
N ALA A 160 -8.76 14.47 13.09
CA ALA A 160 -7.55 15.20 13.46
C ALA A 160 -6.56 15.38 12.29
N VAL A 161 -6.44 14.40 11.39
CA VAL A 161 -5.62 14.53 10.17
C VAL A 161 -6.32 15.46 9.19
N LYS A 162 -7.63 15.26 8.97
CA LYS A 162 -8.45 16.07 8.07
C LYS A 162 -8.41 17.56 8.41
N ASP A 163 -8.50 17.89 9.70
CA ASP A 163 -8.44 19.27 10.19
C ASP A 163 -7.06 19.91 9.98
N ARG A 164 -5.98 19.12 9.95
CA ARG A 164 -4.60 19.62 9.73
C ARG A 164 -4.29 19.89 8.26
N VAL A 165 -4.82 19.09 7.34
CA VAL A 165 -4.50 19.17 5.90
C VAL A 165 -5.62 19.76 5.05
N GLY A 166 -6.83 19.89 5.61
CA GLY A 166 -8.05 20.14 4.84
C GLY A 166 -8.05 21.45 4.06
N GLU A 167 -7.41 22.52 4.58
CA GLU A 167 -7.28 23.80 3.86
C GLU A 167 -6.46 23.70 2.57
N PHE A 168 -5.66 22.64 2.43
CA PHE A 168 -4.79 22.41 1.27
C PHE A 168 -5.33 21.34 0.31
N LEU A 169 -6.41 20.64 0.68
CA LEU A 169 -7.07 19.68 -0.18
C LEU A 169 -8.08 20.38 -1.12
N PRO A 170 -8.45 19.76 -2.26
CA PRO A 170 -9.50 20.30 -3.11
C PRO A 170 -10.81 20.51 -2.33
N ALA A 171 -11.35 21.72 -2.41
CA ALA A 171 -12.49 22.14 -1.58
C ALA A 171 -13.77 21.34 -1.86
N ASP A 172 -13.93 20.85 -3.09
CA ASP A 172 -15.02 19.99 -3.54
C ASP A 172 -14.85 18.53 -3.10
N LEU A 173 -13.61 18.09 -2.89
CA LEU A 173 -13.28 16.75 -2.40
C LEU A 173 -13.40 16.64 -0.88
N LEU A 174 -12.93 17.64 -0.13
CA LEU A 174 -12.89 17.62 1.33
C LEU A 174 -14.19 17.15 2.03
N PRO A 175 -15.40 17.62 1.66
CA PRO A 175 -16.65 17.15 2.28
C PRO A 175 -17.00 15.69 1.94
N LYS A 176 -16.31 15.10 0.96
CA LYS A 176 -16.51 13.73 0.47
C LYS A 176 -15.47 12.74 0.99
N ILE A 177 -14.55 13.16 1.87
CA ILE A 177 -13.62 12.26 2.56
C ILE A 177 -14.21 11.88 3.91
N ALA A 178 -14.42 10.60 4.19
CA ALA A 178 -15.00 10.16 5.45
C ALA A 178 -14.01 10.28 6.62
N THR A 179 -14.53 10.34 7.84
CA THR A 179 -13.77 10.27 9.08
C THR A 179 -14.27 9.12 9.97
N GLU A 180 -13.59 8.90 11.09
CA GLU A 180 -14.03 8.00 12.17
C GLU A 180 -15.37 8.41 12.79
N GLU A 181 -15.81 9.66 12.64
CA GLU A 181 -17.12 10.15 13.10
C GLU A 181 -18.25 9.84 12.10
N ASP A 182 -17.91 9.63 10.82
CA ASP A 182 -18.88 9.41 9.74
C ASP A 182 -19.18 7.92 9.54
N VAL A 183 -18.15 7.08 9.55
CA VAL A 183 -18.25 5.64 9.26
C VAL A 183 -17.26 4.85 10.13
N THR A 184 -17.70 3.69 10.62
CA THR A 184 -16.90 2.85 11.52
C THR A 184 -16.42 1.53 10.89
N ASP A 185 -16.93 1.18 9.71
CA ASP A 185 -16.54 -0.02 8.98
C ASP A 185 -16.60 0.17 7.45
N LEU A 186 -15.99 -0.77 6.72
CA LEU A 186 -15.85 -0.71 5.26
C LEU A 186 -17.19 -0.79 4.50
N ASN A 187 -18.19 -1.49 5.03
CA ASN A 187 -19.50 -1.58 4.38
C ASN A 187 -20.18 -0.20 4.41
N GLN A 188 -20.14 0.46 5.57
CA GLN A 188 -20.65 1.82 5.72
C GLN A 188 -19.87 2.81 4.85
N LEU A 189 -18.54 2.65 4.74
CA LEU A 189 -17.70 3.50 3.88
C LEU A 189 -18.17 3.45 2.42
N LYS A 190 -18.41 2.25 1.86
CA LYS A 190 -18.85 2.11 0.46
C LYS A 190 -20.16 2.85 0.20
N ASP A 191 -21.16 2.72 1.07
CA ASP A 191 -22.45 3.39 0.90
C ASP A 191 -22.34 4.92 1.11
N TRP A 192 -21.53 5.36 2.08
CA TRP A 192 -21.30 6.78 2.32
C TRP A 192 -20.61 7.47 1.15
N LEU A 193 -19.62 6.82 0.52
CA LEU A 193 -18.94 7.35 -0.67
C LEU A 193 -19.91 7.54 -1.85
N LYS A 194 -20.88 6.62 -2.03
CA LYS A 194 -21.97 6.77 -3.01
C LYS A 194 -22.84 7.97 -2.68
N GLU A 195 -23.28 8.10 -1.43
CA GLU A 195 -24.13 9.21 -0.99
C GLU A 195 -23.46 10.57 -1.22
N LYS A 196 -22.16 10.68 -0.92
CA LYS A 196 -21.38 11.90 -1.10
C LYS A 196 -20.90 12.14 -2.52
N ASN A 197 -21.18 11.23 -3.45
CA ASN A 197 -20.69 11.27 -4.84
C ASN A 197 -19.17 11.50 -4.88
N HIS A 198 -18.44 10.69 -4.12
CA HIS A 198 -16.98 10.71 -4.13
C HIS A 198 -16.45 10.32 -5.53
N PRO A 199 -15.41 10.97 -6.07
CA PRO A 199 -14.89 10.67 -7.40
C PRO A 199 -14.53 9.19 -7.61
N ILE A 200 -14.09 8.50 -6.55
CA ILE A 200 -13.76 7.07 -6.60
C ILE A 200 -14.93 6.17 -7.03
N VAL A 201 -16.18 6.61 -6.85
CA VAL A 201 -17.35 5.81 -7.22
C VAL A 201 -17.39 5.58 -8.74
N GLU A 202 -16.82 6.50 -9.52
CA GLU A 202 -16.74 6.39 -10.98
C GLU A 202 -15.77 5.27 -11.43
N THR A 203 -14.78 4.92 -10.60
CA THR A 203 -13.78 3.88 -10.91
C THR A 203 -14.23 2.48 -10.49
N TRP A 204 -15.38 2.33 -9.83
CA TRP A 204 -15.85 1.02 -9.38
C TRP A 204 -16.41 0.15 -10.50
N GLY A 205 -16.75 0.74 -11.66
CA GLY A 205 -17.00 -0.07 -12.86
C GLY A 205 -15.78 -0.92 -13.24
N ASP A 206 -14.57 -0.42 -12.96
CA ASP A 206 -13.33 -1.14 -13.20
C ASP A 206 -13.06 -2.18 -12.09
N LEU A 207 -13.45 -1.91 -10.84
CA LEU A 207 -13.40 -2.91 -9.75
C LEU A 207 -14.24 -4.15 -10.04
N GLU A 208 -15.48 -3.96 -10.50
CA GLU A 208 -16.38 -5.08 -10.80
C GLU A 208 -15.83 -5.93 -11.97
N ALA A 209 -15.12 -5.30 -12.92
CA ALA A 209 -14.43 -6.01 -13.99
C ALA A 209 -13.16 -6.75 -13.53
N GLU A 210 -12.36 -6.13 -12.65
CA GLU A 210 -11.16 -6.76 -12.06
C GLU A 210 -11.52 -7.95 -11.17
N GLU A 211 -12.60 -7.87 -10.37
CA GLU A 211 -13.09 -9.00 -9.56
C GLU A 211 -13.56 -10.16 -10.44
N GLU A 212 -14.22 -9.88 -11.57
CA GLU A 212 -14.62 -10.91 -12.55
C GLU A 212 -13.39 -11.54 -13.26
N ASP A 213 -12.38 -10.76 -13.60
CA ASP A 213 -11.13 -11.23 -14.21
C ASP A 213 -10.30 -12.09 -13.23
N ASP A 214 -10.18 -11.68 -11.96
CA ASP A 214 -9.51 -12.45 -10.91
C ASP A 214 -10.24 -13.79 -10.64
N GLU A 215 -11.58 -13.79 -10.64
CA GLU A 215 -12.37 -15.03 -10.57
C GLU A 215 -12.13 -15.93 -11.80
N TYR A 216 -12.07 -15.35 -13.00
CA TYR A 216 -11.72 -16.06 -14.22
C TYR A 216 -10.28 -16.61 -14.21
N GLU A 217 -9.30 -15.89 -13.65
CA GLU A 217 -7.92 -16.36 -13.52
C GLU A 217 -7.78 -17.47 -12.46
N GLU A 218 -8.49 -17.37 -11.33
CA GLU A 218 -8.61 -18.47 -10.35
C GLU A 218 -9.28 -19.72 -10.96
N GLU A 219 -10.27 -19.57 -11.84
CA GLU A 219 -10.88 -20.69 -12.58
C GLU A 219 -10.02 -21.19 -13.75
N GLY A 220 -9.29 -20.29 -14.42
CA GLY A 220 -8.46 -20.51 -15.61
C GLY A 220 -7.09 -21.12 -15.35
N THR A 221 -6.60 -21.04 -14.10
CA THR A 221 -5.35 -21.70 -13.66
C THR A 221 -5.46 -23.23 -13.53
N MET A 222 -6.57 -23.86 -13.94
CA MET A 222 -6.74 -25.32 -13.98
C MET A 222 -6.16 -26.05 -15.21
N LEU A 223 -5.21 -25.48 -15.95
CA LEU A 223 -4.49 -26.23 -17.00
C LEU A 223 -2.96 -26.01 -16.93
N PRO A 224 -2.17 -26.98 -16.45
CA PRO A 224 -0.73 -26.88 -16.56
C PRO A 224 -0.31 -27.34 -17.96
N MET A 225 0.00 -26.40 -18.85
CA MET A 225 0.88 -26.69 -19.99
C MET A 225 2.33 -26.42 -19.58
N GLY A 226 3.08 -27.49 -19.35
CA GLY A 226 4.53 -27.50 -19.55
C GLY A 226 5.41 -27.06 -18.38
N THR A 227 5.33 -27.74 -17.23
CA THR A 227 6.49 -27.88 -16.33
C THR A 227 6.58 -29.32 -15.86
N VAL A 228 7.77 -29.92 -16.05
CA VAL A 228 8.11 -31.30 -15.68
C VAL A 228 8.03 -31.47 -14.17
N GLY A 229 6.88 -31.89 -13.67
CA GLY A 229 6.71 -32.47 -12.34
C GLY A 229 6.66 -33.99 -12.46
N MET A 230 7.46 -34.70 -11.66
CA MET A 230 7.41 -36.16 -11.58
C MET A 230 5.98 -36.63 -11.28
N THR A 231 5.31 -37.18 -12.28
CA THR A 231 4.09 -37.97 -12.10
C THR A 231 4.46 -39.31 -11.47
N ILE A 232 3.96 -39.57 -10.26
CA ILE A 232 3.84 -40.95 -9.75
C ILE A 232 2.47 -41.47 -10.24
N PRO A 233 2.41 -42.49 -11.12
CA PRO A 233 1.15 -42.97 -11.66
C PRO A 233 0.52 -44.09 -10.80
N GLY A 234 -0.81 -44.00 -10.62
CA GLY A 234 -1.73 -45.06 -10.19
C GLY A 234 -1.86 -45.24 -8.67
N VAL A 235 -3.03 -45.41 -8.06
CA VAL A 235 -4.21 -46.19 -8.45
C VAL A 235 -5.41 -45.76 -7.59
N GLY A 236 -6.60 -45.62 -8.19
CA GLY A 236 -7.88 -45.68 -7.47
C GLY A 236 -8.54 -44.33 -7.20
N GLY A 237 -9.71 -44.13 -7.82
CA GLY A 237 -10.47 -42.90 -7.75
C GLY A 237 -10.93 -42.50 -6.34
N GLY A 238 -11.22 -41.21 -6.23
CA GLY A 238 -12.07 -40.65 -5.18
C GLY A 238 -11.33 -39.93 -4.05
N SER A 239 -11.59 -38.63 -3.96
CA SER A 239 -11.42 -37.77 -2.77
C SER A 239 -9.98 -37.49 -2.32
N GLY A 240 -9.29 -36.59 -3.03
CA GLY A 240 -8.30 -35.74 -2.39
C GLY A 240 -9.00 -34.75 -1.46
N PHE A 241 -8.47 -34.52 -0.26
CA PHE A 241 -9.02 -33.50 0.64
C PHE A 241 -8.38 -32.16 0.28
N LYS A 242 -9.19 -31.18 -0.11
CA LYS A 242 -8.76 -29.79 -0.33
C LYS A 242 -8.97 -29.03 0.97
N ILE A 243 -7.90 -28.46 1.53
CA ILE A 243 -7.97 -27.55 2.68
C ILE A 243 -7.69 -26.16 2.14
N ILE A 244 -8.65 -25.23 2.31
CA ILE A 244 -8.51 -23.83 1.93
C ILE A 244 -8.64 -23.01 3.20
N LEU A 245 -7.66 -22.16 3.46
CA LEU A 245 -7.60 -21.29 4.63
C LEU A 245 -7.45 -19.85 4.11
N LYS A 246 -8.52 -19.06 4.21
CA LYS A 246 -8.49 -17.63 3.85
C LYS A 246 -8.44 -16.80 5.15
N ASN A 247 -7.50 -15.85 5.20
CA ASN A 247 -7.31 -14.86 6.27
C ASN A 247 -7.18 -15.41 7.72
N CYS A 248 -6.32 -16.40 7.96
CA CYS A 248 -6.08 -16.95 9.30
C CYS A 248 -4.59 -17.06 9.68
N LYS A 249 -4.27 -16.92 10.98
CA LYS A 249 -2.94 -17.24 11.56
C LYS A 249 -3.01 -18.56 12.32
N ILE A 250 -2.24 -19.56 11.89
CA ILE A 250 -2.16 -20.87 12.55
C ILE A 250 -0.81 -21.00 13.26
N HIS A 251 -0.83 -21.30 14.55
CA HIS A 251 0.34 -21.73 15.31
C HIS A 251 0.13 -23.16 15.82
N ALA A 252 0.90 -24.11 15.29
CA ALA A 252 0.83 -25.52 15.69
C ALA A 252 2.22 -26.18 15.59
N GLU A 253 2.55 -27.07 16.54
CA GLU A 253 3.78 -27.89 16.48
C GLU A 253 3.67 -29.07 15.50
N SER A 254 2.46 -29.61 15.24
CA SER A 254 2.20 -30.55 14.15
C SER A 254 0.73 -30.57 13.72
N ILE A 255 0.47 -30.84 12.43
CA ILE A 255 -0.88 -31.01 11.86
C ILE A 255 -0.96 -32.39 11.19
N ILE A 256 -1.93 -33.21 11.59
CA ILE A 256 -2.12 -34.58 11.06
C ILE A 256 -3.55 -34.70 10.51
N ILE A 257 -3.68 -34.87 9.20
CA ILE A 257 -4.95 -35.04 8.50
C ILE A 257 -5.17 -36.53 8.24
N LYS A 258 -6.24 -37.10 8.82
CA LYS A 258 -6.64 -38.51 8.62
C LYS A 258 -8.05 -38.59 8.06
N LYS A 259 -8.23 -39.42 7.03
CA LYS A 259 -9.56 -39.78 6.52
C LYS A 259 -10.29 -40.60 7.59
N ILE A 260 -11.45 -40.13 8.07
CA ILE A 260 -12.28 -40.88 9.02
C ILE A 260 -13.10 -41.90 8.22
N GLU A 261 -12.81 -43.18 8.37
CA GLU A 261 -13.70 -44.24 7.88
C GLU A 261 -14.90 -44.41 8.83
N PRO A 262 -16.13 -44.57 8.31
CA PRO A 262 -17.30 -44.81 9.16
C PRO A 262 -17.18 -46.16 9.86
N ARG A 263 -17.34 -46.16 11.19
CA ARG A 263 -17.46 -47.38 12.00
C ARG A 263 -18.62 -48.24 11.45
N ARG A 264 -18.30 -49.38 10.82
CA ARG A 264 -19.29 -50.43 10.55
C ARG A 264 -19.92 -50.86 11.88
N LYS A 265 -21.24 -50.67 12.03
CA LYS A 265 -22.03 -51.34 13.06
C LYS A 265 -21.84 -52.85 12.88
N LYS A 266 -21.31 -53.53 13.90
CA LYS A 266 -21.33 -55.00 13.96
C LYS A 266 -22.79 -55.46 13.93
N LYS A 267 -23.14 -56.29 12.96
CA LYS A 267 -24.21 -57.28 13.12
C LYS A 267 -23.69 -58.39 14.02
#